data_AF-B4WN10-F1
#
_entry.id   AF-B4WN10-F1
#
_cell.length_a   1.000
_cell.length_b   1.000
_cell.length_c   1.000
_cell.angle_alpha   90.00
_cell.angle_beta   90.00
_cell.angle_gamma   90.00
#
_symmetry.space_group_name_H-M   'P 1'
#
loop_
_entity.id
_entity.type
_entity.pdbx_description
1 polymer ?
#
loop_
_entity_poly.entity_id
_entity_poly.type
_entity_poly.pdbx_seq_one_letter_code
_entity_poly.pdbx_strand_id
1 'polypeptide(L)'
;MSWLKLTEKSLYLMEGGKYLKKVDLRDHNGEQALDIPFDWFKGQGDNVPMVVSITHNATATEPAPKSKAVSPRFSGKDLASRILSYMDSKGYTIFEGLRKYNIVYIEGMNPNGSLNSDSDNVFNDIRLVIEMIDGHPKIVGGPWLASTEPGSYYVKYPMNSKGAARIQFSQYTAWQVGIHGNSEPHEALVQTGGVVTVHRDFDKNGIRTGDKLDTGYFGINQHSGYDNPVSHVGKASAGCLIARSRADHRQFMALIKQDLRYQKDKKFIFTSTIIPGDDLVKQIPA
;
A
#
# COMPACT_ATOMS: atom_id res chain seq x y z
N MET A 1 30.26 20.11 5.30
CA MET A 1 31.09 19.14 6.05
C MET A 1 30.15 18.12 6.66
N SER A 2 30.30 16.86 6.27
CA SER A 2 29.43 15.76 6.67
C SER A 2 30.08 14.98 7.82
N TRP A 3 29.27 14.56 8.79
CA TRP A 3 29.74 13.88 9.98
C TRP A 3 28.69 12.88 10.47
N LEU A 4 29.14 11.85 11.19
CA LEU A 4 28.27 10.84 11.77
C LEU A 4 27.97 11.21 13.22
N LYS A 5 26.71 11.09 13.65
CA LYS A 5 26.29 11.22 15.05
C LYS A 5 25.72 9.89 15.52
N LEU A 6 26.36 9.27 16.51
CA LEU A 6 25.81 8.09 17.19
C LEU A 6 24.98 8.52 18.41
N THR A 7 23.87 7.85 18.63
CA THR A 7 23.00 7.95 19.81
C THR A 7 22.80 6.55 20.41
N GLU A 8 22.14 6.47 21.55
CA GLU A 8 21.80 5.19 22.22
C GLU A 8 20.96 4.23 21.37
N LYS A 9 20.31 4.71 20.30
CA LYS A 9 19.40 3.91 19.48
C LYS A 9 19.76 3.85 18.01
N SER A 10 20.63 4.72 17.52
CA SER A 10 20.79 4.92 16.07
C SER A 10 22.06 5.68 15.70
N LEU A 11 22.54 5.45 14.47
CA LEU A 11 23.54 6.24 13.78
C LEU A 11 22.90 7.17 12.75
N TYR A 12 23.29 8.44 12.76
CA TYR A 12 22.82 9.47 11.84
C TYR A 12 23.95 9.98 10.95
N LEU A 13 23.69 10.12 9.65
CA LEU A 13 24.50 10.91 8.74
C LEU A 13 24.01 12.36 8.75
N MET A 14 24.91 13.29 9.09
CA MET A 14 24.63 14.71 9.22
C MET A 14 25.44 15.52 8.21
N GLU A 15 24.88 16.59 7.67
CA GLU A 15 25.59 17.57 6.84
C GLU A 15 25.09 18.98 7.15
N GLY A 16 26.00 19.92 7.47
CA GLY A 16 25.63 21.31 7.75
C GLY A 16 24.60 21.47 8.88
N GLY A 17 24.65 20.60 9.89
CA GLY A 17 23.69 20.58 11.01
C GLY A 17 22.32 19.97 10.68
N LYS A 18 22.14 19.41 9.48
CA LYS A 18 20.92 18.73 9.03
C LYS A 18 21.13 17.22 8.98
N TYR A 19 20.07 16.50 9.31
CA TYR A 19 19.99 15.06 9.17
C TYR A 19 19.78 14.66 7.70
N LEU A 20 20.51 13.65 7.24
CA LEU A 20 20.40 13.09 5.89
C LEU A 20 19.85 11.66 5.88
N LYS A 21 20.43 10.74 6.66
CA LYS A 21 20.06 9.31 6.70
C LYS A 21 20.26 8.72 8.10
N LYS A 22 19.46 7.72 8.49
CA LYS A 22 19.42 7.06 9.82
C LYS A 22 19.57 5.54 9.67
N VAL A 23 20.30 4.91 10.59
CA VAL A 23 20.28 3.45 10.82
C VAL A 23 20.00 3.22 12.29
N ASP A 24 19.00 2.40 12.59
CA ASP A 24 18.69 2.00 13.96
C ASP A 24 19.64 0.88 14.42
N LEU A 25 20.06 0.95 15.68
CA LEU A 25 20.71 -0.14 16.38
C LEU A 25 19.76 -1.33 16.46
N ARG A 26 20.28 -2.52 16.25
CA ARG A 26 19.54 -3.78 16.34
C ARG A 26 20.29 -4.72 17.26
N ASP A 27 19.55 -5.57 17.97
CA ASP A 27 20.16 -6.70 18.66
C ASP A 27 20.53 -7.78 17.63
N HIS A 28 21.79 -8.18 17.62
CA HIS A 28 22.31 -9.29 16.84
C HIS A 28 23.13 -10.19 17.75
N ASN A 29 22.57 -11.34 18.12
CA ASN A 29 23.21 -12.34 18.99
C ASN A 29 23.68 -11.80 20.35
N GLY A 30 22.93 -10.85 20.95
CA GLY A 30 23.28 -10.26 22.24
C GLY A 30 24.26 -9.08 22.16
N GLU A 31 24.63 -8.67 20.94
CA GLU A 31 25.40 -7.47 20.68
C GLU A 31 24.55 -6.43 19.93
N GLN A 32 24.79 -5.14 20.18
CA GLN A 32 24.16 -4.08 19.40
C GLN A 32 24.91 -3.88 18.08
N ALA A 33 24.19 -4.02 16.96
CA ALA A 33 24.72 -3.90 15.60
C ALA A 33 24.05 -2.77 14.81
N LEU A 34 24.78 -2.22 13.83
CA LEU A 34 24.30 -1.24 12.86
C LEU A 34 24.54 -1.76 11.44
N ASP A 35 23.45 -2.03 10.71
CA ASP A 35 23.53 -2.38 9.30
C ASP A 35 23.58 -1.11 8.45
N ILE A 36 24.78 -0.58 8.20
CA ILE A 36 24.93 0.64 7.38
C ILE A 36 24.73 0.31 5.89
N PRO A 37 23.72 0.88 5.22
CA PRO A 37 23.47 0.60 3.82
C PRO A 37 24.64 1.03 2.93
N PHE A 38 25.06 0.15 2.03
CA PHE A 38 26.22 0.40 1.14
C PHE A 38 26.04 1.63 0.24
N ASP A 39 24.80 2.01 -0.08
CA ASP A 39 24.49 3.22 -0.85
C ASP A 39 24.78 4.53 -0.10
N TRP A 40 25.09 4.48 1.20
CA TRP A 40 25.63 5.63 1.94
C TRP A 40 27.03 6.03 1.49
N PHE A 41 27.76 5.12 0.86
CA PHE A 41 29.16 5.32 0.44
C PHE A 41 29.32 5.46 -1.09
N LYS A 42 28.22 5.44 -1.86
CA LYS A 42 28.27 5.62 -3.32
C LYS A 42 28.83 7.00 -3.68
N GLY A 43 29.89 7.03 -4.49
CA GLY A 43 30.54 8.26 -4.97
C GLY A 43 31.84 8.62 -4.24
N GLN A 44 32.21 7.87 -3.20
CA GLN A 44 33.57 7.87 -2.68
C GLN A 44 34.31 6.73 -3.37
N GLY A 45 35.52 6.95 -3.88
CA GLY A 45 36.30 5.92 -4.59
C GLY A 45 36.65 4.71 -3.71
N ASP A 46 37.61 3.89 -4.13
CA ASP A 46 37.96 2.60 -3.49
C ASP A 46 38.43 2.66 -2.02
N ASN A 47 38.42 3.84 -1.39
CA ASN A 47 38.70 4.07 0.03
C ASN A 47 37.42 4.11 0.88
N VAL A 48 36.59 3.08 0.80
CA VAL A 48 35.48 2.92 1.76
C VAL A 48 36.00 2.10 2.96
N PRO A 49 36.01 2.63 4.20
CA PRO A 49 36.39 1.83 5.36
C PRO A 49 35.39 0.68 5.55
N MET A 50 35.85 -0.56 5.36
CA MET A 50 35.02 -1.78 5.46
C MET A 50 34.68 -2.18 6.91
N VAL A 51 35.31 -1.56 7.91
CA VAL A 51 35.08 -1.86 9.33
C VAL A 51 35.08 -0.55 10.13
N VAL A 52 33.98 -0.26 10.82
CA VAL A 52 33.88 0.85 11.78
C VAL A 52 33.67 0.24 13.17
N SER A 53 34.73 0.19 13.98
CA SER A 53 34.61 -0.20 15.38
C SER A 53 34.17 1.01 16.19
N ILE A 54 32.99 0.93 16.82
CA ILE A 54 32.48 2.03 17.65
C ILE A 54 32.51 1.58 19.11
N THR A 55 33.30 2.24 19.94
CA THR A 55 33.28 2.04 21.39
C THR A 55 32.04 2.74 21.97
N HIS A 56 31.13 1.99 22.57
CA HIS A 56 29.84 2.48 23.05
C HIS A 56 30.00 3.29 24.35
N ASN A 57 29.90 4.61 24.25
CA ASN A 57 29.57 5.54 25.33
C ASN A 57 28.89 6.77 24.70
N ALA A 58 27.73 6.57 24.09
CA ALA A 58 26.98 7.63 23.43
C ALA A 58 26.10 8.38 24.46
N THR A 59 26.43 9.64 24.76
CA THR A 59 25.65 10.52 25.66
C THR A 59 24.81 11.56 24.91
N ALA A 60 24.77 11.49 23.58
CA ALA A 60 24.12 12.49 22.76
C ALA A 60 22.62 12.22 22.61
N THR A 61 21.81 13.21 22.96
CA THR A 61 20.34 13.16 22.83
C THR A 61 19.89 13.05 21.38
N GLU A 62 18.87 12.22 21.16
CA GLU A 62 18.22 12.04 19.87
C GLU A 62 17.67 13.39 19.40
N PRO A 63 17.98 13.85 18.16
CA PRO A 63 17.35 15.07 17.66
C PRO A 63 15.85 14.86 17.62
N ALA A 64 15.08 15.80 18.20
CA ALA A 64 13.63 15.76 18.17
C ALA A 64 13.15 15.55 16.71
N PRO A 65 12.16 14.67 16.47
CA PRO A 65 11.64 14.45 15.14
C PRO A 65 11.14 15.79 14.62
N LYS A 66 11.81 16.33 13.60
CA LYS A 66 11.27 17.48 12.88
C LYS A 66 10.04 16.97 12.16
N SER A 67 8.85 17.31 12.67
CA SER A 67 7.65 17.38 11.85
C SER A 67 7.95 18.38 10.76
N LYS A 68 8.46 17.91 9.61
CA LYS A 68 8.47 18.75 8.43
C LYS A 68 7.02 19.11 8.20
N ALA A 69 6.69 20.40 8.27
CA ALA A 69 5.63 20.91 7.42
C ALA A 69 6.06 20.53 6.00
N VAL A 70 5.52 19.42 5.50
CA VAL A 70 5.79 18.94 4.16
C VAL A 70 5.11 19.96 3.25
N SER A 71 5.90 20.84 2.62
CA SER A 71 5.43 21.51 1.42
C SER A 71 4.92 20.40 0.49
N PRO A 72 3.66 20.43 0.03
CA PRO A 72 3.08 19.29 -0.65
C PRO A 72 3.95 18.91 -1.84
N ARG A 73 4.43 17.66 -1.87
CA ARG A 73 5.12 17.10 -3.05
C ARG A 73 4.24 17.18 -4.31
N PHE A 74 2.93 17.28 -4.10
CA PHE A 74 1.89 17.41 -5.12
C PHE A 74 0.98 18.59 -4.74
N SER A 75 0.85 19.60 -5.60
CA SER A 75 0.06 20.81 -5.31
C SER A 75 -1.32 20.84 -6.00
N GLY A 76 -1.68 19.77 -6.72
CA GLY A 76 -2.95 19.67 -7.43
C GLY A 76 -4.13 19.40 -6.48
N LYS A 77 -5.30 19.93 -6.84
CA LYS A 77 -6.57 19.69 -6.13
C LYS A 77 -7.41 18.57 -6.74
N ASP A 78 -6.98 18.05 -7.90
CA ASP A 78 -7.63 16.92 -8.54
C ASP A 78 -7.48 15.64 -7.70
N LEU A 79 -8.33 14.65 -7.97
CA LEU A 79 -8.38 13.42 -7.19
C LEU A 79 -7.03 12.67 -7.19
N ALA A 80 -6.28 12.65 -8.30
CA ALA A 80 -5.01 11.94 -8.38
C ALA A 80 -3.97 12.58 -7.44
N SER A 81 -3.86 13.91 -7.48
CA SER A 81 -2.98 14.69 -6.61
C SER A 81 -3.32 14.52 -5.13
N ARG A 82 -4.61 14.47 -4.79
CA ARG A 82 -5.09 14.28 -3.42
C ARG A 82 -4.76 12.87 -2.90
N ILE A 83 -4.96 11.84 -3.72
CA ILE A 83 -4.62 10.46 -3.38
C ILE A 83 -3.12 10.31 -3.14
N LEU A 84 -2.26 10.81 -4.04
CA LEU A 84 -0.81 10.70 -3.84
C LEU A 84 -0.33 11.54 -2.65
N SER A 85 -0.93 12.71 -2.39
CA SER A 85 -0.64 13.48 -1.17
C SER A 85 -0.98 12.73 0.10
N TYR A 86 -2.11 12.01 0.11
CA TYR A 86 -2.48 11.15 1.24
C TYR A 86 -1.53 9.96 1.37
N MET A 87 -1.14 9.32 0.25
CA MET A 87 -0.15 8.25 0.29
C MET A 87 1.19 8.73 0.87
N ASP A 88 1.65 9.92 0.46
CA ASP A 88 2.89 10.53 0.98
C ASP A 88 2.76 10.88 2.47
N SER A 89 1.62 11.41 2.92
CA SER A 89 1.38 11.72 4.34
C SER A 89 1.35 10.47 5.23
N LYS A 90 0.95 9.31 4.68
CA LYS A 90 1.00 8.01 5.35
C LYS A 90 2.36 7.30 5.23
N GLY A 91 3.32 7.88 4.50
CA GLY A 91 4.62 7.27 4.26
C GLY A 91 4.59 6.06 3.33
N TYR A 92 3.54 5.94 2.50
CA TYR A 92 3.44 4.89 1.49
C TYR A 92 4.40 5.18 0.33
N THR A 93 4.84 4.10 -0.33
CA THR A 93 5.69 4.22 -1.51
C THR A 93 4.86 4.73 -2.69
N ILE A 94 5.34 5.80 -3.32
CA ILE A 94 4.81 6.31 -4.58
C ILE A 94 5.76 5.92 -5.69
N PHE A 95 5.27 5.17 -6.67
CA PHE A 95 6.05 4.77 -7.83
C PHE A 95 6.03 5.89 -8.87
N GLU A 96 7.23 6.34 -9.24
CA GLU A 96 7.42 7.43 -10.21
C GLU A 96 8.12 6.95 -11.48
N GLY A 97 7.67 7.50 -12.60
CA GLY A 97 8.20 7.29 -13.93
C GLY A 97 7.20 6.62 -14.87
N LEU A 98 7.54 6.65 -16.16
CA LEU A 98 6.71 6.09 -17.23
C LEU A 98 6.32 4.64 -16.93
N ARG A 99 5.01 4.39 -16.96
CA ARG A 99 4.34 3.10 -16.77
C ARG A 99 4.86 2.35 -15.54
N LYS A 100 5.06 3.08 -14.46
CA LYS A 100 5.21 2.53 -13.11
C LYS A 100 3.96 2.88 -12.34
N TYR A 101 3.02 1.97 -12.36
CA TYR A 101 1.66 2.24 -11.91
C TYR A 101 1.54 2.15 -10.39
N ASN A 102 0.68 3.01 -9.83
CA ASN A 102 0.20 2.98 -8.46
C ASN A 102 -1.24 2.47 -8.50
N ILE A 103 -1.48 1.26 -8.00
CA ILE A 103 -2.83 0.67 -7.90
C ILE A 103 -3.42 1.10 -6.56
N VAL A 104 -4.59 1.73 -6.59
CA VAL A 104 -5.24 2.28 -5.39
C VAL A 104 -6.70 1.82 -5.35
N TYR A 105 -7.12 1.37 -4.17
CA TYR A 105 -8.51 1.17 -3.81
C TYR A 105 -8.90 2.18 -2.74
N ILE A 106 -10.08 2.76 -2.88
CA ILE A 106 -10.63 3.74 -1.93
C ILE A 106 -12.00 3.25 -1.51
N GLU A 107 -12.10 2.91 -0.23
CA GLU A 107 -13.34 2.44 0.39
C GLU A 107 -14.30 3.62 0.61
N GLY A 108 -15.60 3.41 0.36
CA GLY A 108 -16.64 4.41 0.62
C GLY A 108 -16.61 5.65 -0.29
N MET A 109 -16.11 5.53 -1.53
CA MET A 109 -15.97 6.65 -2.47
C MET A 109 -16.60 6.35 -3.84
N ASN A 110 -17.35 7.31 -4.38
CA ASN A 110 -17.91 7.24 -5.73
C ASN A 110 -16.88 7.57 -6.82
N PRO A 111 -17.10 7.17 -8.09
CA PRO A 111 -16.19 7.48 -9.20
C PRO A 111 -15.91 8.97 -9.44
N ASN A 112 -16.80 9.86 -8.99
CA ASN A 112 -16.61 11.32 -9.08
C ASN A 112 -15.75 11.89 -7.93
N GLY A 113 -15.28 11.04 -7.00
CA GLY A 113 -14.46 11.42 -5.84
C GLY A 113 -15.25 11.88 -4.61
N SER A 114 -16.59 11.84 -4.62
CA SER A 114 -17.40 12.13 -3.44
C SER A 114 -17.55 10.89 -2.55
N LEU A 115 -17.73 11.10 -1.24
CA LEU A 115 -18.06 10.00 -0.31
C LEU A 115 -19.45 9.43 -0.57
N ASN A 116 -19.66 8.18 -0.18
CA ASN A 116 -20.97 7.55 -0.04
C ASN A 116 -21.18 7.01 1.38
N SER A 117 -22.28 6.28 1.61
CA SER A 117 -22.68 5.77 2.92
C SER A 117 -21.90 4.56 3.42
N ASP A 118 -20.90 4.12 2.67
CA ASP A 118 -20.07 2.95 2.95
C ASP A 118 -20.86 1.69 3.37
N SER A 119 -21.90 1.35 2.60
CA SER A 119 -22.87 0.35 3.01
C SER A 119 -22.40 -1.08 2.70
N ASP A 120 -22.51 -1.97 3.69
CA ASP A 120 -22.12 -3.37 3.55
C ASP A 120 -22.72 -4.05 2.31
N ASN A 121 -21.95 -4.96 1.70
CA ASN A 121 -22.38 -5.80 0.59
C ASN A 121 -22.74 -5.03 -0.70
N VAL A 122 -22.23 -3.80 -0.87
CA VAL A 122 -22.39 -2.98 -2.07
C VAL A 122 -21.05 -2.83 -2.79
N PHE A 123 -21.08 -2.60 -4.10
CA PHE A 123 -19.92 -2.14 -4.87
C PHE A 123 -19.85 -0.61 -4.85
N ASN A 124 -19.49 -0.08 -3.69
CA ASN A 124 -19.45 1.34 -3.36
C ASN A 124 -18.02 1.86 -3.10
N ASP A 125 -17.02 1.05 -3.41
CA ASP A 125 -15.63 1.47 -3.43
C ASP A 125 -15.21 1.80 -4.85
N ILE A 126 -14.02 2.38 -4.99
CA ILE A 126 -13.39 2.52 -6.31
C ILE A 126 -12.01 1.89 -6.36
N ARG A 127 -11.71 1.33 -7.52
CA ARG A 127 -10.36 0.95 -7.95
C ARG A 127 -9.89 1.88 -9.04
N LEU A 128 -8.66 2.35 -8.95
CA LEU A 128 -8.04 3.18 -9.99
C LEU A 128 -6.54 2.90 -10.11
N VAL A 129 -5.95 3.41 -11.18
CA VAL A 129 -4.52 3.33 -11.45
C VAL A 129 -3.98 4.73 -11.73
N ILE A 130 -2.98 5.13 -10.95
CA ILE A 130 -2.30 6.43 -11.09
C ILE A 130 -0.91 6.22 -11.67
N GLU A 131 -0.60 7.00 -12.69
CA GLU A 131 0.74 7.18 -13.21
C GLU A 131 1.29 8.54 -12.75
N MET A 132 2.57 8.57 -12.38
CA MET A 132 3.23 9.76 -11.87
C MET A 132 4.48 10.03 -12.71
N ILE A 133 4.44 11.08 -13.53
CA ILE A 133 5.54 11.46 -14.42
C ILE A 133 5.94 12.90 -14.11
N ASP A 134 7.22 13.12 -13.80
CA ASP A 134 7.82 14.45 -13.64
C ASP A 134 7.04 15.40 -12.71
N GLY A 135 6.52 14.91 -11.58
CA GLY A 135 5.75 15.76 -10.66
C GLY A 135 4.24 15.77 -10.93
N HIS A 136 3.75 15.13 -11.99
CA HIS A 136 2.37 15.20 -12.43
C HIS A 136 1.62 13.86 -12.26
N PRO A 137 0.74 13.75 -11.26
CA PRO A 137 -0.11 12.58 -11.09
C PRO A 137 -1.25 12.60 -12.10
N LYS A 138 -1.56 11.43 -12.68
CA LYS A 138 -2.68 11.25 -13.59
C LYS A 138 -3.36 9.91 -13.34
N ILE A 139 -4.68 9.91 -13.20
CA ILE A 139 -5.47 8.68 -13.28
C ILE A 139 -5.44 8.21 -14.73
N VAL A 140 -4.85 7.04 -14.96
CA VAL A 140 -4.70 6.42 -16.29
C VAL A 140 -5.59 5.19 -16.48
N GLY A 141 -6.28 4.77 -15.43
CA GLY A 141 -7.30 3.73 -15.47
C GLY A 141 -8.29 3.85 -14.32
N GLY A 142 -9.56 3.54 -14.61
CA GLY A 142 -10.69 3.77 -13.71
C GLY A 142 -11.08 5.25 -13.65
N PRO A 143 -11.75 5.70 -12.57
CA PRO A 143 -12.20 4.89 -11.44
C PRO A 143 -13.26 3.85 -11.84
N TRP A 144 -13.09 2.62 -11.38
CA TRP A 144 -14.06 1.53 -11.58
C TRP A 144 -14.73 1.20 -10.25
N LEU A 145 -16.03 0.90 -10.27
CA LEU A 145 -16.73 0.42 -9.08
C LEU A 145 -16.09 -0.86 -8.57
N ALA A 146 -15.87 -0.93 -7.27
CA ALA A 146 -15.17 -2.00 -6.61
C ALA A 146 -15.79 -2.32 -5.24
N SER A 147 -15.27 -3.37 -4.61
CA SER A 147 -15.41 -3.61 -3.18
C SER A 147 -14.09 -4.15 -2.65
N THR A 148 -13.67 -3.63 -1.51
CA THR A 148 -12.52 -4.09 -0.72
C THR A 148 -12.96 -4.96 0.47
N GLU A 149 -14.26 -5.21 0.55
CA GLU A 149 -14.95 -5.81 1.68
C GLU A 149 -15.51 -7.20 1.33
N PRO A 150 -15.73 -8.07 2.34
CA PRO A 150 -16.38 -9.34 2.12
C PRO A 150 -17.86 -9.13 1.77
N GLY A 151 -18.38 -9.94 0.87
CA GLY A 151 -19.81 -9.98 0.62
C GLY A 151 -20.58 -10.60 1.78
N SER A 152 -21.87 -10.26 1.87
CA SER A 152 -22.78 -10.70 2.94
C SER A 152 -22.80 -12.21 3.18
N TYR A 153 -22.57 -13.01 2.13
CA TYR A 153 -22.47 -14.46 2.26
C TYR A 153 -21.31 -14.87 3.17
N TYR A 154 -20.13 -14.27 3.02
CA TYR A 154 -18.95 -14.62 3.79
C TYR A 154 -18.88 -13.94 5.15
N VAL A 155 -19.62 -12.85 5.36
CA VAL A 155 -19.92 -12.35 6.71
C VAL A 155 -20.77 -13.37 7.46
N LYS A 156 -21.83 -13.89 6.81
CA LYS A 156 -22.70 -14.90 7.43
C LYS A 156 -21.99 -16.24 7.64
N TYR A 157 -21.23 -16.70 6.64
CA TYR A 157 -20.54 -17.99 6.58
C TYR A 157 -19.04 -17.78 6.28
N PRO A 158 -18.25 -17.34 7.27
CA PRO A 158 -16.85 -17.01 7.04
C PRO A 158 -16.01 -18.24 6.73
N MET A 159 -15.00 -18.04 5.88
CA MET A 159 -14.05 -19.10 5.51
C MET A 159 -13.07 -19.42 6.65
N ASN A 160 -13.01 -18.56 7.67
CA ASN A 160 -12.20 -18.74 8.85
C ASN A 160 -13.11 -18.62 10.08
N SER A 161 -12.94 -19.51 11.06
CA SER A 161 -13.73 -19.49 12.30
C SER A 161 -13.56 -18.21 13.13
N LYS A 162 -12.50 -17.44 12.88
CA LYS A 162 -12.26 -16.13 13.51
C LYS A 162 -13.08 -14.99 12.91
N GLY A 163 -13.79 -15.19 11.79
CA GLY A 163 -14.59 -14.14 11.15
C GLY A 163 -14.23 -13.88 9.69
N ALA A 164 -15.01 -13.01 9.05
CA ALA A 164 -14.76 -12.60 7.67
C ALA A 164 -13.47 -11.78 7.58
N ALA A 165 -12.77 -11.84 6.44
CA ALA A 165 -11.58 -11.04 6.23
C ALA A 165 -11.96 -9.66 5.68
N ARG A 166 -11.64 -8.60 6.41
CA ARG A 166 -11.64 -7.21 5.91
C ARG A 166 -10.18 -6.76 5.83
N ILE A 167 -9.67 -6.45 4.64
CA ILE A 167 -8.26 -6.06 4.50
C ILE A 167 -7.97 -4.82 5.36
N GLN A 168 -6.84 -4.79 6.04
CA GLN A 168 -6.42 -3.60 6.78
C GLN A 168 -6.01 -2.51 5.78
N PHE A 169 -6.48 -1.28 6.00
CA PHE A 169 -6.03 -0.11 5.26
C PHE A 169 -4.51 0.07 5.38
N SER A 170 -3.80 -0.12 4.27
CA SER A 170 -2.35 -0.02 4.19
C SER A 170 -1.89 -0.12 2.73
N GLN A 171 -0.59 -0.26 2.54
CA GLN A 171 0.02 -0.59 1.25
C GLN A 171 0.73 -1.94 1.36
N TYR A 172 0.41 -2.87 0.45
CA TYR A 172 1.00 -4.20 0.43
C TYR A 172 1.65 -4.49 -0.92
N THR A 173 2.80 -5.17 -0.89
CA THR A 173 3.46 -5.73 -2.08
C THR A 173 3.26 -7.23 -2.04
N ALA A 174 2.19 -7.72 -2.68
CA ALA A 174 1.69 -9.08 -2.44
C ALA A 174 1.19 -9.83 -3.68
N TRP A 175 1.00 -9.16 -4.83
CA TRP A 175 0.26 -9.75 -5.93
C TRP A 175 1.07 -9.95 -7.20
N GLN A 176 0.85 -11.06 -7.91
CA GLN A 176 1.43 -11.32 -9.23
C GLN A 176 0.32 -11.59 -10.24
N VAL A 177 0.59 -11.42 -11.53
CA VAL A 177 -0.38 -11.81 -12.57
C VAL A 177 -0.58 -13.33 -12.54
N GLY A 178 -1.84 -13.76 -12.50
CA GLY A 178 -2.23 -15.16 -12.48
C GLY A 178 -3.70 -15.35 -12.86
N ILE A 179 -4.24 -16.52 -12.54
CA ILE A 179 -5.65 -16.87 -12.82
C ILE A 179 -6.41 -17.02 -11.51
N HIS A 180 -7.57 -16.38 -11.41
CA HIS A 180 -8.51 -16.54 -10.32
C HIS A 180 -9.70 -17.42 -10.75
N GLY A 181 -10.13 -18.30 -9.84
CA GLY A 181 -11.33 -19.12 -9.98
C GLY A 181 -11.10 -20.43 -10.72
N ASN A 182 -11.90 -21.46 -10.37
CA ASN A 182 -11.89 -22.77 -11.02
C ASN A 182 -13.03 -22.90 -12.03
N SER A 183 -14.26 -22.54 -11.62
CA SER A 183 -15.47 -22.66 -12.45
C SER A 183 -15.57 -21.59 -13.53
N GLU A 184 -14.99 -20.41 -13.27
CA GLU A 184 -14.91 -19.32 -14.22
C GLU A 184 -13.51 -18.67 -14.16
N PRO A 185 -12.49 -19.36 -14.71
CA PRO A 185 -11.11 -18.91 -14.63
C PRO A 185 -10.93 -17.62 -15.43
N HIS A 186 -10.35 -16.60 -14.80
CA HIS A 186 -10.02 -15.34 -15.46
C HIS A 186 -8.73 -14.73 -14.91
N GLU A 187 -8.08 -13.89 -15.72
CA GLU A 187 -6.84 -13.23 -15.32
C GLU A 187 -7.08 -12.29 -14.13
N ALA A 188 -6.16 -12.30 -13.17
CA ALA A 188 -6.25 -11.55 -11.93
C ALA A 188 -4.85 -11.19 -11.41
N LEU A 189 -4.79 -10.32 -10.41
CA LEU A 189 -3.63 -10.20 -9.55
C LEU A 189 -3.82 -11.14 -8.36
N VAL A 190 -3.08 -12.25 -8.33
CA VAL A 190 -3.22 -13.30 -7.31
C VAL A 190 -2.24 -13.11 -6.17
N GLN A 191 -2.65 -13.41 -4.93
CA GLN A 191 -1.84 -13.20 -3.72
C GLN A 191 -0.75 -14.28 -3.56
N THR A 192 0.28 -14.23 -4.40
CA THR A 192 1.40 -15.18 -4.37
C THR A 192 2.74 -14.54 -4.01
N GLY A 193 2.83 -13.21 -4.02
CA GLY A 193 4.08 -12.48 -3.83
C GLY A 193 4.36 -12.02 -2.40
N GLY A 194 3.36 -12.05 -1.50
CA GLY A 194 3.54 -11.57 -0.14
C GLY A 194 2.30 -11.74 0.75
N VAL A 195 2.51 -11.56 2.05
CA VAL A 195 1.44 -11.58 3.04
C VAL A 195 0.70 -10.26 3.08
N VAL A 196 -0.57 -10.31 3.46
CA VAL A 196 -1.38 -9.12 3.77
C VAL A 196 -1.94 -9.24 5.18
N THR A 197 -2.33 -8.11 5.78
CA THR A 197 -3.00 -8.08 7.08
C THR A 197 -4.49 -7.84 6.90
N VAL A 198 -5.30 -8.59 7.65
CA VAL A 198 -6.75 -8.45 7.67
C VAL A 198 -7.24 -8.26 9.11
N HIS A 199 -8.37 -7.56 9.24
CA HIS A 199 -9.23 -7.59 10.41
C HIS A 199 -10.17 -8.79 10.28
N ARG A 200 -10.29 -9.58 11.35
CA ARG A 200 -11.19 -10.72 11.44
C ARG A 200 -12.48 -10.30 12.13
N ASP A 201 -13.49 -10.00 11.30
CA ASP A 201 -14.83 -9.55 11.72
C ASP A 201 -15.60 -10.72 12.35
N PHE A 202 -15.34 -10.94 13.64
CA PHE A 202 -15.86 -12.08 14.40
C PHE A 202 -17.32 -11.87 14.79
N ASP A 203 -17.67 -10.65 15.20
CA ASP A 203 -19.00 -10.27 15.66
C ASP A 203 -19.94 -9.83 14.52
N LYS A 204 -19.42 -9.74 13.28
CA LYS A 204 -20.17 -9.47 12.05
C LYS A 204 -20.78 -8.07 12.01
N ASN A 205 -20.11 -7.11 12.66
CA ASN A 205 -20.56 -5.73 12.73
C ASN A 205 -20.00 -4.87 11.57
N GLY A 206 -19.04 -5.41 10.82
CA GLY A 206 -18.38 -4.76 9.70
C GLY A 206 -17.39 -3.64 10.04
N ILE A 207 -16.98 -3.53 11.28
CA ILE A 207 -16.12 -2.47 11.80
C ILE A 207 -14.73 -3.04 12.09
N ARG A 208 -13.71 -2.55 11.37
CA ARG A 208 -12.30 -2.96 11.58
C ARG A 208 -11.77 -2.64 12.99
N THR A 209 -12.28 -1.60 13.65
CA THR A 209 -11.80 -1.17 14.96
C THR A 209 -12.14 -2.19 16.04
N GLY A 210 -11.12 -2.72 16.73
CA GLY A 210 -11.29 -3.72 17.79
C GLY A 210 -11.20 -5.17 17.30
N ASP A 211 -11.34 -5.40 16.00
CA ASP A 211 -11.12 -6.71 15.39
C ASP A 211 -9.68 -7.20 15.57
N LYS A 212 -9.52 -8.52 15.68
CA LYS A 212 -8.20 -9.14 15.73
C LYS A 212 -7.53 -9.05 14.35
N LEU A 213 -6.26 -8.64 14.37
CA LEU A 213 -5.41 -8.66 13.19
C LEU A 213 -4.91 -10.08 12.91
N ASP A 214 -4.84 -10.42 11.64
CA ASP A 214 -4.29 -11.68 11.14
C ASP A 214 -3.48 -11.41 9.87
N THR A 215 -2.22 -11.86 9.82
CA THR A 215 -1.29 -11.59 8.71
C THR A 215 -0.87 -12.90 8.07
N GLY A 216 -1.03 -13.02 6.76
CA GLY A 216 -0.67 -14.26 6.06
C GLY A 216 -1.06 -14.30 4.59
N TYR A 217 -0.98 -15.51 4.03
CA TYR A 217 -1.50 -15.85 2.70
C TYR A 217 -2.93 -16.33 2.84
N PHE A 218 -3.88 -15.55 2.31
CA PHE A 218 -5.31 -15.82 2.44
C PHE A 218 -5.99 -16.06 1.09
N GLY A 219 -5.26 -15.93 -0.02
CA GLY A 219 -5.84 -15.98 -1.36
C GLY A 219 -6.68 -14.74 -1.68
N ILE A 220 -6.34 -13.59 -1.07
CA ILE A 220 -6.99 -12.29 -1.32
C ILE A 220 -6.52 -11.78 -2.67
N ASN A 221 -7.20 -12.21 -3.72
CA ASN A 221 -6.88 -11.86 -5.09
C ASN A 221 -7.52 -10.53 -5.47
N GLN A 222 -7.02 -9.90 -6.54
CA GLN A 222 -7.68 -8.79 -7.21
C GLN A 222 -8.33 -9.25 -8.51
N HIS A 223 -9.65 -9.39 -8.51
CA HIS A 223 -10.38 -10.09 -9.58
C HIS A 223 -11.72 -9.41 -9.93
N SER A 224 -12.49 -10.00 -10.84
CA SER A 224 -13.82 -9.49 -11.19
C SER A 224 -14.89 -9.92 -10.18
N GLY A 225 -15.88 -9.07 -9.98
CA GLY A 225 -17.09 -9.29 -9.18
C GLY A 225 -18.20 -9.96 -9.98
N TYR A 226 -17.87 -10.60 -11.10
CA TYR A 226 -18.77 -11.42 -11.91
C TYR A 226 -20.01 -10.69 -12.44
N ASP A 227 -19.92 -9.37 -12.68
CA ASP A 227 -21.03 -8.52 -13.13
C ASP A 227 -22.24 -8.54 -12.16
N ASN A 228 -22.04 -8.97 -10.91
CA ASN A 228 -23.05 -8.90 -9.86
C ASN A 228 -23.64 -7.48 -9.78
N PRO A 229 -24.93 -7.32 -9.44
CA PRO A 229 -25.53 -6.00 -9.36
C PRO A 229 -24.80 -5.14 -8.32
N VAL A 230 -24.76 -3.83 -8.55
CA VAL A 230 -24.03 -2.88 -7.69
C VAL A 230 -24.44 -3.03 -6.21
N SER A 231 -25.71 -3.31 -5.94
CA SER A 231 -26.25 -3.49 -4.59
C SER A 231 -25.96 -4.85 -3.94
N HIS A 232 -25.16 -5.73 -4.56
CA HIS A 232 -24.95 -7.08 -4.05
C HIS A 232 -23.59 -7.70 -4.40
N VAL A 233 -22.60 -7.54 -3.51
CA VAL A 233 -21.32 -8.27 -3.61
C VAL A 233 -21.55 -9.79 -3.47
N GLY A 234 -22.34 -10.20 -2.48
CA GLY A 234 -22.79 -11.59 -2.31
C GLY A 234 -21.65 -12.58 -2.10
N LYS A 235 -21.48 -13.51 -3.05
CA LYS A 235 -20.42 -14.53 -3.03
C LYS A 235 -19.16 -14.13 -3.80
N ALA A 236 -19.11 -12.92 -4.34
CA ALA A 236 -18.00 -12.51 -5.19
C ALA A 236 -16.68 -12.27 -4.41
N SER A 237 -16.74 -11.99 -3.10
CA SER A 237 -15.55 -11.73 -2.29
C SER A 237 -15.68 -12.30 -0.88
N ALA A 238 -14.72 -13.15 -0.49
CA ALA A 238 -14.51 -13.55 0.91
C ALA A 238 -13.52 -12.63 1.66
N GLY A 239 -13.21 -11.47 1.08
CA GLY A 239 -12.14 -10.55 1.48
C GLY A 239 -11.16 -10.20 0.35
N CYS A 240 -11.45 -10.62 -0.89
CA CYS A 240 -10.74 -10.21 -2.10
C CYS A 240 -11.00 -8.73 -2.45
N LEU A 241 -10.12 -8.15 -3.25
CA LEU A 241 -10.32 -6.81 -3.83
C LEU A 241 -10.96 -6.96 -5.21
N ILE A 242 -12.22 -6.60 -5.37
CA ILE A 242 -12.96 -6.94 -6.61
C ILE A 242 -13.44 -5.70 -7.34
N ALA A 243 -13.29 -5.64 -8.66
CA ALA A 243 -14.03 -4.69 -9.48
C ALA A 243 -15.39 -5.26 -9.85
N ARG A 244 -16.46 -4.46 -9.86
CA ARG A 244 -17.84 -4.93 -10.05
C ARG A 244 -18.02 -5.70 -11.35
N SER A 245 -17.57 -5.13 -12.47
CA SER A 245 -17.80 -5.73 -13.79
C SER A 245 -16.58 -6.48 -14.33
N ARG A 246 -16.84 -7.49 -15.16
CA ARG A 246 -15.80 -8.20 -15.92
C ARG A 246 -15.12 -7.29 -16.92
N ALA A 247 -15.87 -6.36 -17.52
CA ALA A 247 -15.35 -5.42 -18.50
C ALA A 247 -14.27 -4.50 -17.88
N ASP A 248 -14.60 -3.89 -16.74
CA ASP A 248 -13.68 -3.04 -15.97
C ASP A 248 -12.46 -3.84 -15.50
N HIS A 249 -12.67 -5.09 -15.09
CA HIS A 249 -11.57 -5.95 -14.68
C HIS A 249 -10.62 -6.30 -15.83
N ARG A 250 -11.13 -6.58 -17.03
CA ARG A 250 -10.29 -6.79 -18.21
C ARG A 250 -9.51 -5.53 -18.60
N GLN A 251 -10.12 -4.34 -18.50
CA GLN A 251 -9.43 -3.07 -18.73
C GLN A 251 -8.29 -2.87 -17.73
N PHE A 252 -8.56 -3.11 -16.45
CA PHE A 252 -7.55 -3.06 -15.39
C PHE A 252 -6.38 -3.99 -15.68
N MET A 253 -6.64 -5.28 -15.96
CA MET A 253 -5.59 -6.25 -16.24
C MET A 253 -4.79 -5.89 -17.51
N ALA A 254 -5.45 -5.42 -18.57
CA ALA A 254 -4.79 -4.96 -19.78
C ALA A 254 -3.88 -3.75 -19.53
N LEU A 255 -4.29 -2.83 -18.64
CA LEU A 255 -3.49 -1.66 -18.26
C LEU A 255 -2.29 -2.05 -17.40
N ILE A 256 -2.47 -2.74 -16.27
CA ILE A 256 -1.37 -3.03 -15.33
C ILE A 256 -0.29 -3.91 -15.94
N LYS A 257 -0.64 -4.76 -16.91
CA LYS A 257 0.35 -5.56 -17.66
C LYS A 257 1.24 -4.70 -18.54
N GLN A 258 0.94 -3.42 -18.78
CA GLN A 258 1.83 -2.49 -19.46
C GLN A 258 2.90 -1.91 -18.53
N ASP A 259 2.85 -2.20 -17.23
CA ASP A 259 3.85 -1.71 -16.27
C ASP A 259 5.25 -2.16 -16.70
N LEU A 260 6.19 -1.23 -16.82
CA LEU A 260 7.52 -1.53 -17.33
C LEU A 260 8.30 -2.49 -16.42
N ARG A 261 7.99 -2.52 -15.11
CA ARG A 261 8.60 -3.48 -14.16
C ARG A 261 8.11 -4.89 -14.46
N TYR A 262 6.81 -5.06 -14.70
CA TYR A 262 6.24 -6.34 -15.12
C TYR A 262 6.64 -6.75 -16.53
N GLN A 263 6.81 -5.78 -17.45
CA GLN A 263 7.31 -6.09 -18.79
C GLN A 263 8.74 -6.63 -18.76
N LYS A 264 9.58 -6.10 -17.86
CA LYS A 264 10.94 -6.58 -17.62
C LYS A 264 10.99 -7.92 -16.89
N ASP A 265 10.11 -8.13 -15.91
CA ASP A 265 10.02 -9.36 -15.14
C ASP A 265 8.56 -9.80 -14.96
N LYS A 266 8.20 -10.91 -15.60
CA LYS A 266 6.84 -11.47 -15.51
C LYS A 266 6.50 -12.03 -14.13
N LYS A 267 7.48 -12.14 -13.23
CA LYS A 267 7.29 -12.46 -11.81
C LYS A 267 7.19 -11.21 -10.92
N PHE A 268 7.12 -10.01 -11.50
CA PHE A 268 6.99 -8.77 -10.74
C PHE A 268 5.82 -8.82 -9.76
N ILE A 269 6.09 -8.45 -8.51
CA ILE A 269 5.10 -8.39 -7.45
C ILE A 269 4.56 -6.97 -7.41
N PHE A 270 3.29 -6.83 -7.78
CA PHE A 270 2.54 -5.59 -7.72
C PHE A 270 2.26 -5.19 -6.28
N THR A 271 2.34 -3.88 -6.07
CA THR A 271 1.95 -3.20 -4.85
C THR A 271 0.57 -2.57 -5.05
N SER A 272 -0.30 -2.66 -4.05
CA SER A 272 -1.58 -1.96 -4.05
C SER A 272 -1.83 -1.28 -2.72
N THR A 273 -2.49 -0.14 -2.78
CA THR A 273 -2.77 0.73 -1.63
C THR A 273 -4.26 0.73 -1.40
N ILE A 274 -4.70 0.43 -0.18
CA ILE A 274 -6.11 0.38 0.20
C ILE A 274 -6.30 1.42 1.29
N ILE A 275 -7.16 2.40 1.05
CA ILE A 275 -7.35 3.55 1.93
C ILE A 275 -8.84 3.82 2.20
N PRO A 276 -9.18 4.34 3.37
CA PRO A 276 -10.53 4.81 3.66
C PRO A 276 -10.78 6.17 3.00
N GLY A 277 -11.88 6.31 2.27
CA GLY A 277 -12.23 7.54 1.57
C GLY A 277 -12.50 8.71 2.51
N ASP A 278 -13.13 8.46 3.66
CA ASP A 278 -13.45 9.48 4.66
C ASP A 278 -12.17 10.10 5.27
N ASP A 279 -11.17 9.28 5.58
CA ASP A 279 -9.87 9.74 6.09
C ASP A 279 -9.08 10.51 5.02
N LEU A 280 -9.17 10.09 3.74
CA LEU A 280 -8.61 10.83 2.61
C LEU A 280 -9.23 12.24 2.52
N VAL A 281 -10.55 12.34 2.54
CA VAL A 281 -11.26 13.63 2.45
C VAL A 281 -10.99 14.51 3.67
N LYS A 282 -10.92 13.91 4.86
CA LYS A 282 -10.62 14.61 6.11
C LYS A 282 -9.21 15.19 6.15
N GLN A 283 -8.21 14.43 5.70
CA GLN A 283 -6.81 14.87 5.75
C GLN A 283 -6.42 15.74 4.57
N ILE A 284 -6.94 15.43 3.38
CA ILE A 284 -6.64 16.13 2.13
C ILE A 284 -7.96 16.58 1.46
N PRO A 285 -8.56 17.69 1.92
CA PRO A 285 -9.74 18.27 1.30
C PRO A 285 -9.52 18.67 -0.16
N ALA A 286 -10.61 18.85 -0.91
CA ALA A 286 -10.58 19.34 -2.30
C ALA A 286 -10.27 20.84 -2.41
#